data_AF-G1V884-F1
#
_entry.id   AF-G1V884-F1
#
_cell.length_a   1.000
_cell.length_b   1.000
_cell.length_c   1.000
_cell.angle_alpha   90.00
_cell.angle_beta   90.00
_cell.angle_gamma   90.00
#
_symmetry.space_group_name_H-M   'P 1'
#
loop_
_entity.id
_entity.type
_entity.pdbx_description
1 polymer ?
#
loop_
_entity_poly.entity_id
_entity_poly.type
_entity_poly.pdbx_seq_one_letter_code
_entity_poly.pdbx_strand_id
1 'polypeptide(L)'
;MFKKLFSARRWLALCGLVTALILAFLAVVSPQQLPVIAYKSALVSFAACIGVWIDRAVFPYARPSGYLKKDWLRNPDADGGEDEVDFEICTGYFRVFAIATIRRGIMVGMVILGMCLGL
;
A
#
# COMPACT_ATOMS: atom_id res chain seq x y z
N MET A 1 -12.83 16.08 15.27
CA MET A 1 -11.71 15.37 15.91
C MET A 1 -11.41 14.00 15.27
N PHE A 2 -12.40 13.28 14.71
CA PHE A 2 -12.22 11.99 14.02
C PHE A 2 -11.46 12.05 12.67
N LYS A 3 -11.52 13.17 11.94
CA LYS A 3 -10.84 13.30 10.62
C LYS A 3 -9.32 13.20 10.70
N LYS A 4 -8.73 13.74 11.78
CA LYS A 4 -7.29 13.61 12.06
C LYS A 4 -6.85 12.18 12.39
N LEU A 5 -7.76 11.24 12.71
CA LEU A 5 -7.43 9.82 12.89
C LEU A 5 -7.40 9.06 11.55
N PHE A 6 -8.05 9.60 10.52
CA PHE A 6 -8.12 9.03 9.17
C PHE A 6 -7.01 9.52 8.22
N SER A 7 -6.02 10.27 8.71
CA SER A 7 -4.77 10.42 7.94
C SER A 7 -4.21 9.01 7.69
N ALA A 8 -3.90 8.70 6.43
CA ALA A 8 -3.46 7.37 6.00
C ALA A 8 -2.31 6.83 6.87
N ARG A 9 -1.43 7.70 7.37
CA ARG A 9 -0.33 7.33 8.29
C ARG A 9 -0.82 6.84 9.64
N ARG A 10 -1.80 7.53 10.23
CA ARG A 10 -2.36 7.16 11.55
C ARG A 10 -3.22 5.92 11.45
N TRP A 11 -3.93 5.76 10.33
CA TRP A 11 -4.65 4.53 10.03
C TRP A 11 -3.72 3.32 9.89
N LEU A 12 -2.61 3.47 9.15
CA LEU A 12 -1.57 2.43 9.06
C LEU A 12 -0.95 2.11 10.43
N ALA A 13 -0.69 3.13 11.26
CA ALA A 13 -0.19 2.94 12.60
C ALA A 13 -1.18 2.18 13.50
N LEU A 14 -2.47 2.49 13.41
CA LEU A 14 -3.54 1.76 14.12
C LEU A 14 -3.61 0.31 13.64
N CYS A 15 -3.57 0.06 12.33
CA CYS A 15 -3.54 -1.30 11.78
C CYS A 15 -2.32 -2.07 12.25
N GLY A 16 -1.14 -1.43 12.30
CA GLY A 16 0.09 -2.01 12.81
C GLY A 16 -0.01 -2.36 14.30
N LEU A 17 -0.58 -1.46 15.11
CA LEU A 17 -0.80 -1.68 16.54
C LEU A 17 -1.74 -2.86 16.78
N VAL A 18 -2.87 -2.92 16.06
CA VAL A 18 -3.82 -4.03 16.14
C VAL A 18 -3.16 -5.34 15.72
N THR A 19 -2.37 -5.33 14.65
CA THR A 19 -1.62 -6.51 14.19
C THR A 19 -0.63 -7.00 15.26
N ALA A 20 0.09 -6.09 15.92
CA ALA A 20 1.01 -6.43 17.00
C ALA A 20 0.28 -7.04 18.22
N LEU A 21 -0.90 -6.52 18.58
CA LEU A 21 -1.73 -7.08 19.65
C LEU A 21 -2.20 -8.51 19.32
N ILE A 22 -2.63 -8.74 18.07
CA ILE A 22 -3.04 -10.08 17.62
C ILE A 22 -1.85 -11.05 17.66
N LEU A 23 -0.68 -10.63 17.19
CA LEU A 23 0.54 -11.45 17.26
C LEU A 23 0.96 -11.75 18.71
N ALA A 24 0.84 -10.78 19.62
CA ALA A 24 1.13 -10.98 21.04
C ALA A 24 0.16 -11.96 21.69
N PHE A 25 -1.14 -11.87 21.39
CA PHE A 25 -2.13 -12.83 21.86
C PHE A 25 -1.82 -14.24 21.33
N LEU A 26 -1.47 -14.37 20.06
CA LEU A 26 -1.13 -15.64 19.45
C LEU A 26 0.16 -16.25 20.02
N ALA A 27 1.14 -15.41 20.38
CA ALA A 27 2.37 -15.85 21.04
C ALA A 27 2.10 -16.53 22.39
N VAL A 28 1.07 -16.09 23.12
CA VAL A 28 0.66 -16.68 24.40
C VAL A 28 -0.11 -17.99 24.20
N VAL A 29 -1.00 -18.04 23.19
CA VAL A 29 -1.86 -19.21 22.95
C VAL A 29 -1.12 -20.34 22.23
N SER A 30 -0.30 -20.01 21.24
CA SER A 30 0.36 -20.99 20.36
C SER A 30 1.72 -20.46 19.87
N PRO A 31 2.77 -20.50 20.71
CA PRO A 31 4.08 -19.95 20.36
C PRO A 31 4.74 -20.66 19.17
N GLN A 32 4.34 -21.90 18.88
CA GLN A 32 4.87 -22.69 17.77
C GLN A 32 4.45 -22.14 16.39
N GLN A 33 3.40 -21.31 16.33
CA GLN A 33 2.90 -20.74 15.07
C GLN A 33 3.63 -19.44 14.66
N LEU A 34 4.39 -18.81 15.58
CA LEU A 34 5.11 -17.57 15.28
C LEU A 34 6.09 -17.70 14.10
N PRO A 35 6.93 -18.76 14.01
CA PRO A 35 7.84 -18.91 12.89
C PRO A 35 7.11 -19.06 11.54
N VAL A 36 5.97 -19.76 11.53
CA VAL A 36 5.17 -19.99 10.32
C VAL A 36 4.56 -18.69 9.81
N ILE A 37 4.04 -17.86 10.71
CA ILE A 37 3.44 -16.57 10.36
C ILE A 37 4.53 -15.58 9.93
N ALA A 38 5.65 -15.55 10.64
CA ALA A 38 6.80 -14.73 10.25
C ALA A 38 7.28 -15.09 8.84
N TYR A 39 7.40 -16.38 8.52
CA TYR A 39 7.77 -16.84 7.18
C TYR A 39 6.77 -16.39 6.10
N LYS A 40 5.47 -16.65 6.30
CA LYS A 40 4.44 -16.28 5.31
C LYS A 40 4.33 -14.77 5.12
N SER A 41 4.37 -14.00 6.20
CA SER A 41 4.30 -12.54 6.14
C SER A 41 5.55 -11.92 5.51
N ALA A 42 6.74 -12.45 5.80
CA ALA A 42 7.98 -12.03 5.16
C ALA A 42 7.94 -12.28 3.65
N LEU A 43 7.45 -13.45 3.24
CA LEU A 43 7.32 -13.80 1.82
C LEU A 43 6.34 -12.88 1.09
N VAL A 44 5.14 -12.66 1.65
CA VAL A 44 4.15 -11.73 1.06
C VAL A 44 4.71 -10.31 0.99
N SER A 45 5.42 -9.85 2.04
CA SER A 45 6.04 -8.52 2.06
C SER A 45 7.13 -8.38 1.02
N PHE A 46 7.96 -9.42 0.85
CA PHE A 46 9.00 -9.46 -0.17
C PHE A 46 8.40 -9.44 -1.59
N ALA A 47 7.33 -10.22 -1.82
CA ALA A 47 6.61 -10.23 -3.08
C ALA A 47 6.01 -8.85 -3.41
N ALA A 48 5.41 -8.16 -2.43
CA ALA A 48 4.89 -6.81 -2.59
C ALA A 48 6.00 -5.80 -2.94
N CYS A 49 7.15 -5.87 -2.26
CA CYS A 49 8.31 -5.03 -2.56
C CYS A 49 8.81 -5.25 -4.00
N ILE A 50 9.01 -6.50 -4.39
CA ILE A 50 9.43 -6.86 -5.75
C ILE A 50 8.42 -6.39 -6.79
N GLY A 51 7.13 -6.60 -6.56
CA GLY A 51 6.08 -6.17 -7.49
C GLY A 51 6.12 -4.67 -7.75
N VAL A 52 6.33 -3.87 -6.71
CA VAL A 52 6.47 -2.40 -6.84
C VAL A 52 7.79 -2.02 -7.53
N TRP A 53 8.88 -2.75 -7.28
CA TRP A 53 10.16 -2.50 -7.94
C TRP A 53 10.09 -2.82 -9.43
N ILE A 54 9.47 -3.95 -9.80
CA ILE A 54 9.24 -4.34 -11.19
C ILE A 54 8.37 -3.30 -11.90
N ASP A 55 7.25 -2.88 -11.30
CA ASP A 55 6.40 -1.84 -11.90
C ASP A 55 7.19 -0.54 -12.14
N ARG A 56 8.06 -0.14 -11.19
CA ARG A 56 8.91 1.04 -11.34
C ARG A 56 10.03 0.89 -12.38
N ALA A 57 10.58 -0.30 -12.54
CA ALA A 57 11.68 -0.58 -13.47
C ALA A 57 11.17 -0.70 -14.92
N VAL A 58 10.05 -1.38 -15.12
CA VAL A 58 9.46 -1.60 -16.45
C VAL A 58 8.82 -0.31 -16.98
N PHE A 59 8.26 0.52 -16.09
CA PHE A 59 7.49 1.70 -16.49
C PHE A 59 7.91 2.97 -15.72
N PRO A 60 9.12 3.49 -15.95
CA PRO A 60 9.60 4.68 -15.24
C PRO A 60 8.76 5.93 -15.52
N TYR A 61 8.14 6.03 -16.70
CA TYR A 61 7.38 7.19 -17.18
C TYR A 61 5.91 7.22 -16.73
N ALA A 62 5.31 6.09 -16.36
CA ALA A 62 3.87 5.97 -16.09
C ALA A 62 3.55 5.91 -14.59
N ARG A 63 4.25 6.70 -13.77
CA ARG A 63 4.05 6.69 -12.31
C ARG A 63 2.75 7.41 -11.95
N PRO A 64 1.84 6.79 -11.17
CA PRO A 64 0.59 7.42 -10.75
C PRO A 64 0.77 8.78 -10.07
N SER A 65 1.85 8.94 -9.29
CA SER A 65 2.18 10.19 -8.60
C SER A 65 2.54 11.34 -9.54
N GLY A 66 2.94 11.05 -10.78
CA GLY A 66 3.29 12.08 -11.76
C GLY A 66 2.08 12.76 -12.41
N TYR A 67 0.87 12.20 -12.25
CA TYR A 67 -0.37 12.79 -12.77
C TYR A 67 -1.08 13.70 -11.76
N LEU A 68 -0.53 13.83 -10.55
CA LEU A 68 -1.08 14.69 -9.49
C LEU A 68 -0.62 16.14 -9.70
N LYS A 69 -1.54 17.08 -9.54
CA LYS A 69 -1.29 18.53 -9.69
C LYS A 69 -0.47 19.10 -8.53
N LYS A 70 -0.67 18.55 -7.33
CA LYS A 70 0.11 18.87 -6.13
C LYS A 70 0.97 17.65 -5.78
N ASP A 71 2.24 17.89 -5.49
CA ASP A 71 3.14 16.83 -5.08
C ASP A 71 2.78 16.33 -3.67
N TRP A 72 2.43 15.06 -3.57
CA TRP A 72 2.00 14.42 -2.33
C TRP A 72 3.13 14.33 -1.29
N LEU A 73 4.40 14.38 -1.72
CA LEU A 73 5.53 14.39 -0.79
C LEU A 73 5.64 15.70 0.00
N ARG A 74 5.17 16.82 -0.58
CA ARG A 74 5.26 18.13 0.08
C ARG A 74 4.27 18.29 1.23
N ASN A 75 3.06 17.73 1.10
CA ASN A 75 2.02 17.75 2.11
C ASN A 75 1.40 16.36 2.29
N PRO A 76 2.09 15.44 2.99
CA PRO A 76 1.67 14.05 3.13
C PRO A 76 0.46 13.84 4.06
N ASP A 77 0.05 14.88 4.79
CA ASP A 77 -1.11 14.89 5.67
C ASP A 77 -2.24 15.80 5.11
N ALA A 78 -2.20 16.15 3.82
CA ALA A 78 -3.29 16.87 3.18
C ALA A 78 -4.58 16.02 3.22
N ASP A 79 -5.66 16.58 3.75
CA ASP A 79 -6.93 15.90 3.96
C ASP A 79 -8.09 16.49 3.12
N GLY A 80 -7.78 17.26 2.07
CA GLY A 80 -8.71 17.75 1.05
C GLY A 80 -9.85 18.68 1.53
N GLY A 81 -10.17 18.72 2.82
CA GLY A 81 -11.41 19.33 3.31
C GLY A 81 -12.63 18.42 3.16
N GLU A 82 -13.84 18.93 3.38
CA GLU A 82 -15.06 18.10 3.32
C GLU A 82 -15.52 17.79 1.89
N ASP A 83 -15.16 18.65 0.92
CA ASP A 83 -15.64 18.59 -0.46
C ASP A 83 -14.53 18.63 -1.52
N GLU A 84 -13.24 18.68 -1.15
CA GLU A 84 -12.13 18.55 -2.11
C GLU A 84 -11.35 17.24 -1.93
N VAL A 85 -10.72 16.81 -3.03
CA VAL A 85 -9.87 15.61 -3.05
C VAL A 85 -8.51 15.90 -2.41
N ASP A 86 -7.94 14.92 -1.68
CA ASP A 86 -6.61 15.05 -1.04
C ASP A 86 -5.53 15.55 -2.01
N PHE A 87 -5.55 15.03 -3.23
CA PHE A 87 -4.68 15.47 -4.33
C PHE A 87 -5.45 15.51 -5.65
N GLU A 88 -5.56 16.70 -6.24
CA GLU A 88 -6.16 16.90 -7.55
C GLU A 88 -5.34 16.20 -8.66
N ILE A 89 -6.03 15.53 -9.58
CA ILE A 89 -5.43 14.96 -10.80
C ILE A 89 -5.36 16.07 -11.87
N CYS A 90 -4.29 16.09 -12.67
CA CYS A 90 -4.19 16.99 -13.81
C CYS A 90 -5.36 16.78 -14.80
N THR A 91 -6.02 17.87 -15.19
CA THR A 91 -7.18 17.86 -16.10
C THR A 91 -6.83 17.14 -17.42
N GLY A 92 -7.67 16.18 -17.83
CA GLY A 92 -7.47 15.39 -19.07
C GLY A 92 -6.70 14.07 -18.90
N TYR A 93 -6.03 13.84 -17.76
CA TYR A 93 -5.20 12.65 -17.53
C TYR A 93 -5.87 11.53 -16.73
N PHE A 94 -7.16 11.67 -16.39
CA PHE A 94 -7.89 10.70 -15.56
C PHE A 94 -7.79 9.26 -16.08
N ARG A 95 -7.98 9.04 -17.39
CA ARG A 95 -7.89 7.70 -18.00
C ARG A 95 -6.50 7.10 -17.87
N VAL A 96 -5.46 7.89 -18.11
CA VAL A 96 -4.07 7.42 -18.04
C VAL A 96 -3.69 7.12 -16.59
N PHE A 97 -4.14 7.95 -15.64
CA PHE A 97 -3.98 7.71 -14.20
C PHE A 97 -4.69 6.42 -13.75
N ALA A 98 -5.94 6.22 -14.14
CA ALA A 98 -6.71 5.02 -13.81
C ALA A 98 -6.06 3.75 -14.38
N ILE A 99 -5.62 3.77 -15.64
CA ILE A 99 -4.94 2.64 -16.26
C ILE A 99 -3.59 2.36 -15.57
N ALA A 100 -2.82 3.41 -15.25
CA ALA A 100 -1.54 3.25 -14.56
C ALA A 100 -1.69 2.66 -13.15
N THR A 101 -2.72 3.08 -12.41
CA THR A 101 -3.02 2.54 -11.06
C THR A 101 -3.50 1.10 -11.12
N ILE A 102 -4.41 0.76 -12.06
CA ILE A 102 -4.88 -0.62 -12.28
C ILE A 102 -3.71 -1.53 -12.67
N ARG A 103 -2.88 -1.11 -13.64
CA ARG A 103 -1.72 -1.89 -14.07
C ARG A 103 -0.77 -2.18 -12.91
N ARG A 104 -0.46 -1.16 -12.10
CA ARG A 104 0.39 -1.35 -10.91
C ARG A 104 -0.23 -2.34 -9.92
N GLY A 105 -1.54 -2.25 -9.70
CA GLY A 105 -2.29 -3.21 -8.88
C GLY A 105 -2.20 -4.64 -9.41
N ILE A 106 -2.41 -4.83 -10.72
CA ILE A 106 -2.32 -6.15 -11.38
C ILE A 106 -0.90 -6.70 -11.29
N MET A 107 0.13 -5.92 -11.62
CA MET A 107 1.53 -6.37 -11.57
C MET A 107 1.93 -6.82 -10.16
N VAL A 108 1.61 -6.01 -9.14
CA VAL A 108 1.90 -6.37 -7.75
C VAL A 108 1.10 -7.61 -7.32
N GLY A 109 -0.19 -7.68 -7.68
CA GLY A 109 -1.04 -8.82 -7.38
C GLY A 109 -0.54 -10.12 -8.01
N MET A 110 -0.13 -10.09 -9.28
CA MET A 110 0.41 -11.25 -9.99
C MET A 110 1.72 -11.74 -9.39
N VAL A 111 2.61 -10.84 -8.95
CA VAL A 111 3.85 -11.21 -8.26
C VAL A 111 3.57 -11.86 -6.92
N ILE A 112 2.62 -11.32 -6.15
CA ILE A 112 2.20 -11.91 -4.87
C ILE A 112 1.59 -13.30 -5.09
N LEU A 113 0.67 -13.44 -6.05
CA LEU A 113 0.06 -14.73 -6.39
C LEU A 113 1.12 -15.75 -6.85
N GLY A 114 2.05 -15.34 -7.71
CA GLY A 114 3.13 -16.22 -8.19
C GLY A 114 4.03 -16.72 -7.06
N MET A 115 4.40 -15.85 -6.11
CA MET A 115 5.22 -16.25 -4.96
C MET A 115 4.45 -17.07 -3.92
N CYS A 116 3.16 -16.78 -3.71
CA CYS A 116 2.36 -17.47 -2.71
C CYS A 116 1.78 -18.82 -3.18
N LEU A 117 1.53 -18.99 -4.49
CA LEU A 117 1.04 -20.25 -5.08
C LEU A 117 2.15 -21.26 -5.37
N GLY A 118 3.40 -20.80 -5.47
CA GLY A 118 4.57 -21.68 -5.68
C GLY A 118 4.98 -22.49 -4.44
N LEU A 119 4.14 -22.55 -3.40
CA LEU A 119 4.39 -23.11 -2.07
C LEU A 119 3.29 -24.08 -1.66
#